data_AF-M1AJ14-F1
#
_entry.id   AF-M1AJ14-F1
#
_cell.length_a   1.000
_cell.length_b   1.000
_cell.length_c   1.000
_cell.angle_alpha   90.00
_cell.angle_beta   90.00
_cell.angle_gamma   90.00
#
_symmetry.space_group_name_H-M   'P 1'
#
loop_
_entity.id
_entity.type
_entity.pdbx_description
1 polymer ?
#
loop_
_entity_poly.entity_id
_entity_poly.type
_entity_poly.pdbx_seq_one_letter_code
_entity_poly.pdbx_strand_id
1 'polypeptide(L)'
;MQRTAIVGRVKVETRPLILVEAKVESENESYSILLQNAETVGLVSPLHGEGHQRTTIPVTSLKVGDEVLLLLQGGARHTGIEIKEFIVEK
;
A
#
# COMPACT_ATOMS: atom_id res chain seq x y z
N MET A 1 -1.56 21.76 -28.72
CA MET A 1 -0.22 22.35 -28.89
C MET A 1 0.67 21.82 -27.78
N GLN A 2 1.78 21.18 -28.12
CA GLN A 2 2.82 20.79 -27.16
C GLN A 2 3.83 21.94 -27.06
N ARG A 3 4.19 22.37 -25.85
CA ARG A 3 5.20 23.42 -25.61
C ARG A 3 6.47 22.78 -25.08
N THR A 4 7.61 23.14 -25.67
CA THR A 4 8.93 22.74 -25.18
C THR A 4 9.25 23.51 -23.90
N ALA A 5 9.72 22.82 -22.87
CA ALA A 5 10.16 23.39 -21.61
C ALA A 5 11.50 22.77 -21.19
N ILE A 6 12.28 23.49 -20.38
CA ILE A 6 13.55 23.01 -19.84
C ILE A 6 13.27 22.26 -18.53
N VAL A 7 13.68 21.01 -18.45
CA VAL A 7 13.65 20.20 -17.22
C VAL A 7 15.00 20.35 -16.52
N GLY A 8 15.02 21.00 -15.35
CA GLY A 8 16.27 21.19 -14.58
C GLY A 8 16.76 19.90 -13.92
N ARG A 9 15.87 19.21 -13.19
CA ARG A 9 16.16 17.91 -12.57
C ARG A 9 14.92 17.04 -12.63
N VAL A 10 15.12 15.78 -13.00
CA VAL A 10 14.11 14.73 -12.88
C VAL A 10 14.60 13.71 -11.85
N LYS A 11 13.75 13.36 -10.89
CA LYS A 11 13.99 12.21 -10.02
C LYS A 11 13.22 11.04 -10.61
N VAL A 12 13.91 10.24 -11.42
CA VAL A 12 13.36 8.98 -11.92
C VAL A 12 13.72 7.91 -10.90
N GLU A 13 12.70 7.22 -10.40
CA GLU A 13 12.85 6.10 -9.47
C GLU A 13 12.30 4.86 -10.16
N THR A 14 13.09 3.80 -10.22
CA THR A 14 12.65 2.50 -10.73
C THR A 14 12.62 1.54 -9.56
N ARG A 15 11.52 1.57 -8.80
CA ARG A 15 11.19 0.56 -7.81
C ARG A 15 9.95 -0.19 -8.28
N PRO A 16 10.02 -1.52 -8.44
CA PRO A 16 8.83 -2.30 -8.77
C PRO A 16 7.80 -2.15 -7.65
N LEU A 17 6.53 -2.03 -8.03
CA LEU A 17 5.43 -2.10 -7.08
C LEU A 17 5.15 -3.57 -6.71
N ILE A 18 4.66 -3.79 -5.51
CA ILE A 18 4.13 -5.07 -5.04
C ILE A 18 2.61 -4.97 -5.03
N LEU A 19 1.94 -5.89 -5.72
CA LEU A 19 0.50 -6.10 -5.58
C LEU A 19 0.27 -7.05 -4.40
N VAL A 20 -0.44 -6.58 -3.38
CA VAL A 20 -0.87 -7.39 -2.24
C VAL A 20 -2.37 -7.61 -2.36
N GLU A 21 -2.79 -8.88 -2.31
CA GLU A 21 -4.19 -9.28 -2.29
C GLU A 21 -4.51 -9.93 -0.95
N ALA A 22 -5.60 -9.49 -0.32
CA ALA A 22 -6.11 -10.03 0.93
C ALA A 22 -7.53 -10.54 0.73
N LYS A 23 -7.83 -11.69 1.34
CA LYS A 23 -9.18 -12.28 1.37
C LYS A 23 -9.66 -12.28 2.81
N VAL A 24 -10.94 -11.94 3.01
CA VAL A 24 -11.58 -12.03 4.33
C VAL A 24 -12.34 -13.35 4.37
N GLU A 25 -12.07 -14.24 5.32
CA GLU A 25 -12.70 -15.58 5.35
C GLU A 25 -14.24 -15.53 5.37
N SER A 26 -14.81 -14.50 5.99
CA SER A 26 -16.25 -14.30 6.13
C SER A 26 -16.96 -13.82 4.86
N GLU A 27 -16.22 -13.33 3.86
CA GLU A 27 -16.76 -12.68 2.66
C GLU A 27 -16.08 -13.27 1.42
N ASN A 28 -16.82 -13.51 0.33
CA ASN A 28 -16.19 -13.92 -0.93
C ASN A 28 -15.57 -12.73 -1.69
N GLU A 29 -15.11 -11.71 -0.94
CA GLU A 29 -14.55 -10.46 -1.45
C GLU A 29 -13.03 -10.45 -1.25
N SER A 30 -12.32 -9.98 -2.27
CA SER A 30 -10.88 -9.78 -2.24
C SER A 30 -10.55 -8.29 -2.32
N TYR A 31 -9.65 -7.84 -1.46
CA TYR A 31 -9.13 -6.48 -1.47
C TYR A 31 -7.70 -6.50 -1.98
N SER A 32 -7.33 -5.50 -2.79
CA SER A 32 -5.99 -5.39 -3.35
C SER A 32 -5.42 -4.01 -3.12
N ILE A 33 -4.11 -3.93 -2.90
CA ILE A 33 -3.37 -2.67 -2.81
C ILE A 33 -2.01 -2.79 -3.53
N LEU A 34 -1.62 -1.72 -4.24
CA LEU A 34 -0.29 -1.58 -4.82
C LEU A 34 0.62 -0.80 -3.87
N LEU A 35 1.76 -1.37 -3.52
CA LEU A 35 2.69 -0.84 -2.53
C LEU A 35 4.09 -0.67 -3.13
N GLN A 36 4.84 0.31 -2.65
CA GLN A 36 6.26 0.44 -2.98
C GLN A 36 7.03 -0.72 -2.37
N ASN A 37 7.88 -1.39 -3.14
CA ASN A 37 8.79 -2.41 -2.63
C ASN A 37 9.91 -1.75 -1.78
N ALA A 38 9.68 -1.63 -0.47
CA ALA A 38 10.63 -1.07 0.50
C ALA A 38 10.38 -1.62 1.90
N GLU A 39 11.44 -1.84 2.68
CA GLU A 39 11.34 -2.33 4.06
C GLU A 39 10.62 -1.36 5.02
N THR A 40 10.57 -0.07 4.67
CA THR A 40 9.87 0.96 5.43
C THR A 40 8.36 0.97 5.21
N VAL A 41 7.87 0.22 4.21
CA VAL A 41 6.44 0.02 3.97
C VAL A 41 6.03 -1.26 4.70
N GLY A 42 5.28 -1.10 5.80
CA GLY A 42 4.83 -2.20 6.65
C GLY A 42 3.30 -2.24 6.77
N LEU A 43 2.75 -3.46 6.74
CA LEU A 43 1.34 -3.73 7.01
C LEU A 43 1.15 -4.12 8.47
N VAL A 44 0.05 -3.71 9.09
CA VAL A 44 -0.22 -4.02 10.50
C VAL A 44 -0.78 -5.43 10.61
N SER A 45 -0.17 -6.28 11.43
CA SER A 45 -0.72 -7.61 11.72
C SER A 45 -1.72 -7.55 12.88
N PRO A 46 -2.64 -8.53 12.99
CA PRO A 46 -3.44 -8.74 14.18
C PRO A 46 -2.56 -8.95 15.43
N LEU A 47 -3.09 -8.57 16.59
CA LEU A 47 -2.46 -8.88 17.87
C LEU A 47 -2.68 -10.36 18.19
N HIS A 48 -1.58 -11.10 18.40
CA HIS A 48 -1.61 -12.49 18.83
C HIS A 48 -1.11 -12.60 20.28
N GLY A 49 -2.01 -12.97 21.21
CA GLY A 49 -1.71 -13.17 22.64
C GLY A 49 -1.89 -11.92 23.52
N GLU A 50 -1.54 -12.03 24.82
CA GLU A 50 -1.69 -10.95 25.82
C GLU A 50 -0.63 -9.84 25.70
N GLY A 51 0.26 -9.92 24.72
CA GLY A 51 1.24 -8.88 24.42
C GLY A 51 0.60 -7.75 23.61
N HIS A 52 0.51 -6.55 24.17
CA HIS A 52 -0.02 -5.35 23.49
C HIS A 52 0.88 -4.79 22.36
N GLN A 53 1.83 -5.55 21.83
CA GLN A 53 2.75 -5.07 20.80
C GLN A 53 2.13 -5.30 19.41
N ARG A 54 1.60 -4.24 18.79
CA ARG A 54 1.32 -4.27 17.34
C ARG A 54 2.63 -4.47 16.61
N THR A 55 2.73 -5.55 15.85
CA THR A 55 3.84 -5.77 14.95
C THR A 55 3.44 -5.36 13.53
N THR A 56 4.41 -4.86 12.78
CA THR A 56 4.25 -4.56 11.37
C THR A 56 5.03 -5.59 10.57
N ILE A 57 4.46 -6.04 9.46
CA ILE A 57 5.10 -6.94 8.51
C ILE A 57 5.58 -6.08 7.32
N PRO A 58 6.91 -5.89 7.14
CA PRO A 58 7.44 -5.23 5.96
C PRO A 58 7.01 -5.95 4.69
N VAL A 59 6.63 -5.19 3.65
CA VAL A 59 6.20 -5.76 2.36
C VAL A 59 7.29 -6.60 1.69
N THR A 60 8.56 -6.33 1.99
CA THR A 60 9.71 -7.11 1.51
C THR A 60 9.79 -8.51 2.12
N SER A 61 9.11 -8.76 3.24
CA SER A 61 9.09 -10.03 3.96
C SER A 61 7.72 -10.70 4.03
N LEU A 62 6.70 -10.07 3.45
CA LEU A 62 5.30 -10.54 3.44
C LEU A 62 5.19 -11.87 2.69
N LYS A 63 4.41 -12.81 3.24
CA LYS A 63 4.20 -14.15 2.68
C LYS A 63 2.71 -14.47 2.56
N VAL A 64 2.40 -15.40 1.66
CA VAL A 64 1.06 -15.97 1.58
C VAL A 64 0.72 -16.66 2.91
N GLY A 65 -0.44 -16.30 3.47
CA GLY A 65 -0.88 -16.76 4.78
C GLY A 65 -0.62 -15.78 5.91
N ASP A 66 0.14 -14.69 5.69
CA ASP A 66 0.27 -13.63 6.68
C ASP A 66 -1.07 -12.90 6.84
N GLU A 67 -1.48 -12.69 8.08
CA GLU A 67 -2.68 -11.94 8.40
C GLU A 67 -2.36 -10.45 8.57
N VAL A 68 -3.19 -9.61 7.97
CA VAL A 68 -3.07 -8.15 8.02
C VAL A 68 -4.42 -7.51 8.35
N LEU A 69 -4.39 -6.37 9.03
CA LEU A 69 -5.60 -5.60 9.32
C LEU A 69 -6.02 -4.77 8.12
N LEU A 70 -7.27 -4.95 7.71
CA LEU A 70 -7.91 -4.14 6.67
C LEU A 70 -8.61 -2.93 7.30
N LEU A 71 -8.40 -1.77 6.70
CA LEU A 71 -9.14 -0.55 7.03
C LEU A 71 -9.78 -0.01 5.75
N LEU A 72 -11.08 -0.23 5.59
CA LEU A 72 -11.84 0.28 4.46
C LEU A 72 -12.06 1.79 4.63
N GLN A 73 -11.59 2.59 3.68
CA GLN A 73 -11.76 4.04 3.66
C GLN A 73 -12.24 4.48 2.28
N GLY A 74 -13.14 5.46 2.24
CA GLY A 74 -13.73 5.95 0.98
C GLY A 74 -12.85 6.93 0.18
N GLY A 75 -11.79 7.46 0.78
CA GLY A 75 -10.94 8.49 0.18
C GLY A 75 -9.45 8.15 0.28
N ALA A 76 -8.68 8.59 -0.72
CA ALA A 76 -7.23 8.47 -0.74
C ALA A 76 -6.57 9.40 0.30
N ARG A 77 -5.31 9.13 0.64
CA ARG A 77 -4.54 9.96 1.57
C ARG A 77 -3.18 10.34 1.02
N HIS A 78 -2.84 11.63 1.12
CA HIS A 78 -1.48 12.12 0.90
C HIS A 78 -0.93 12.64 2.23
N THR A 79 0.18 12.07 2.69
CA THR A 79 0.80 12.41 3.98
C THR A 79 -0.17 12.35 5.17
N GLY A 80 -1.11 11.40 5.15
CA GLY A 80 -2.15 11.21 6.18
C GLY A 80 -3.41 12.07 6.02
N ILE A 81 -3.41 13.06 5.12
CA ILE A 81 -4.55 13.94 4.86
C ILE A 81 -5.41 13.32 3.77
N GLU A 82 -6.72 13.26 3.98
CA GLU A 82 -7.67 12.80 2.96
C GLU A 82 -7.67 13.74 1.76
N ILE A 83 -7.60 13.16 0.56
CA ILE A 83 -7.58 13.87 -0.71
C ILE A 83 -8.56 13.25 -1.70
N LYS A 84 -9.04 14.06 -2.64
CA LYS A 84 -9.74 13.57 -3.83
C LYS A 84 -8.70 13.12 -4.85
N GLU A 85 -8.47 11.82 -4.95
CA GLU A 85 -7.57 11.22 -5.94
C GLU A 85 -8.35 10.68 -7.15
N PHE A 86 -7.67 10.62 -8.31
CA PHE A 86 -8.13 9.92 -9.49
C PHE A 86 -6.93 9.21 -10.15
N ILE A 87 -7.06 7.91 -10.38
CA ILE A 87 -6.05 7.08 -11.04
C ILE A 87 -6.59 6.68 -12.41
N VAL A 88 -5.77 6.84 -13.46
CA VAL A 88 -6.03 6.27 -14.79
C VAL A 88 -4.98 5.19 -15.03
N GLU A 89 -5.41 3.93 -14.98
CA GLU A 89 -4.61 2.82 -15.51
C GLU A 89 -4.76 2.76 -17.04
N LYS A 90 -3.66 2.52 -17.75
CA LYS A 90 -3.59 2.34 -19.21
C LYS A 90 -2.87 1.05 -19.54
#